data_AF-I0V4P4-F1
#
_entry.id   AF-I0V4P4-F1
#
_cell.length_a   1.000
_cell.length_b   1.000
_cell.length_c   1.000
_cell.angle_alpha   90.00
_cell.angle_beta   90.00
_cell.angle_gamma   90.00
#
_symmetry.space_group_name_H-M   'P 1'
#
loop_
_entity.id
_entity.type
_entity.pdbx_description
1 polymer ?
#
loop_
_entity_poly.entity_id
_entity_poly.type
_entity_poly.pdbx_seq_one_letter_code
_entity_poly.pdbx_strand_id
1 'polypeptide(L)'
;MSFTAREISDIQFDNAPFGRRGYAKAEVDAFVSRIALTLAGKDTVTAAEVHHVRFGRPLLGRRGYDEEQVDEFLDLVERQLAQSSGLRPASATAEGLDR
;
A
#
# COMPACT_ATOMS: atom_id res chain seq x y z
N MET A 1 2.52 0.53 -17.62
CA MET A 1 3.77 1.00 -16.97
C MET A 1 3.87 0.24 -15.66
N SER A 2 4.95 -0.51 -15.45
CA SER A 2 5.13 -1.35 -14.25
C SER A 2 5.99 -0.61 -13.24
N PHE A 3 5.51 -0.46 -12.01
CA PHE A 3 6.29 0.13 -10.91
C PHE A 3 7.26 -0.89 -10.32
N THR A 4 8.50 -0.49 -10.08
CA THR A 4 9.49 -1.28 -9.34
C THR A 4 9.45 -0.98 -7.84
N ALA A 5 9.98 -1.89 -7.02
CA ALA A 5 10.06 -1.70 -5.56
C ALA A 5 10.74 -0.38 -5.15
N ARG A 6 11.78 0.01 -5.90
CA ARG A 6 12.52 1.26 -5.66
C ARG A 6 11.68 2.48 -5.99
N GLU A 7 10.97 2.46 -7.12
CA GLU A 7 10.08 3.57 -7.51
C GLU A 7 8.98 3.77 -6.48
N ILE A 8 8.36 2.68 -6.00
CA ILE A 8 7.36 2.76 -4.94
C ILE A 8 7.90 3.43 -3.68
N SER A 9 9.14 3.13 -3.30
CA SER A 9 9.75 3.66 -2.09
C SER A 9 10.19 5.14 -2.22
N ASP A 10 10.35 5.65 -3.44
CA ASP A 10 10.78 7.02 -3.71
C ASP A 10 9.59 7.99 -3.86
N ILE A 11 8.37 7.46 -4.02
CA ILE A 11 7.15 8.25 -4.16
C ILE A 11 6.95 9.11 -2.91
N GLN A 12 6.80 10.41 -3.13
CA GLN A 12 6.38 11.36 -2.12
C GLN A 12 4.97 11.85 -2.45
N PHE A 13 4.10 11.80 -1.44
CA PHE A 13 2.76 12.36 -1.54
C PHE A 13 2.74 13.82 -1.07
N ASP A 14 1.91 14.63 -1.73
CA ASP A 14 1.65 16.00 -1.31
C ASP A 14 0.87 16.06 0.02
N ASN A 15 0.96 17.22 0.67
CA ASN A 15 0.17 17.47 1.87
C ASN A 15 -1.30 17.69 1.52
N ALA A 16 -2.19 17.25 2.40
CA ALA A 16 -3.62 17.46 2.22
C ALA A 16 -4.00 18.96 2.06
N PRO A 17 -4.94 19.27 1.13
CA PRO A 17 -5.39 20.62 0.86
C PRO A 17 -6.02 21.27 2.10
N PHE A 18 -6.08 22.60 2.10
CA PHE A 18 -6.61 23.36 3.22
C PHE A 18 -8.02 22.89 3.60
N GLY A 19 -8.23 22.60 4.90
CA GLY A 19 -9.51 22.12 5.43
C GLY A 19 -9.65 20.60 5.53
N ARG A 20 -8.75 19.81 4.92
CA ARG A 20 -8.68 18.36 5.09
C ARG A 20 -7.53 17.96 6.01
N ARG A 21 -7.75 16.93 6.83
CA ARG A 21 -6.69 16.37 7.69
C ARG A 21 -5.76 15.45 6.90
N GLY A 22 -6.28 14.74 5.90
CA GLY A 22 -5.51 13.76 5.15
C GLY A 22 -5.26 12.46 5.91
N TYR A 23 -4.51 11.55 5.28
CA TYR A 23 -4.04 10.32 5.90
C TYR A 23 -2.77 10.50 6.72
N ALA A 24 -2.62 9.70 7.78
CA ALA A 24 -1.43 9.74 8.62
C ALA A 24 -0.17 9.36 7.82
N LYS A 25 0.76 10.32 7.65
CA LYS A 25 1.98 10.11 6.85
C LYS A 25 2.75 8.86 7.24
N ALA A 26 2.99 8.68 8.54
CA ALA A 26 3.72 7.53 9.05
C ALA A 26 3.07 6.19 8.71
N GLU A 27 1.73 6.14 8.62
CA GLU A 27 0.99 4.92 8.29
C GLU A 27 1.07 4.62 6.79
N VAL A 28 0.94 5.67 5.96
CA VAL A 28 1.12 5.57 4.50
C VAL A 28 2.56 5.15 4.17
N ASP A 29 3.57 5.81 4.75
CA ASP A 29 5.00 5.50 4.51
C ASP A 29 5.34 4.05 4.92
N ALA A 30 4.80 3.58 6.05
CA ALA A 30 4.97 2.21 6.50
C ALA A 30 4.34 1.20 5.54
N PHE A 31 3.15 1.52 5.01
CA PHE A 31 2.45 0.66 4.07
C PHE A 31 3.13 0.60 2.70
N VAL A 32 3.57 1.75 2.17
CA VAL A 32 4.39 1.85 0.96
C VAL A 32 5.65 1.00 1.07
N SER A 33 6.30 1.05 2.23
CA SER A 33 7.48 0.22 2.51
C SER A 33 7.17 -1.28 2.44
N ARG A 34 6.01 -1.73 2.94
CA ARG A 34 5.57 -3.14 2.84
C ARG A 34 5.25 -3.56 1.41
N ILE A 35 4.61 -2.69 0.63
CA ILE A 35 4.37 -2.94 -0.80
C ILE A 35 5.71 -3.11 -1.53
N ALA A 36 6.67 -2.21 -1.30
CA ALA A 36 8.00 -2.31 -1.90
C ALA A 36 8.71 -3.61 -1.50
N LEU A 37 8.60 -4.03 -0.23
CA LEU A 37 9.12 -5.32 0.22
C LEU A 37 8.43 -6.50 -0.47
N THR A 38 7.13 -6.42 -0.71
CA THR A 38 6.37 -7.46 -1.42
C THR A 38 6.84 -7.58 -2.87
N LEU A 39 7.04 -6.47 -3.56
CA LEU A 39 7.63 -6.46 -4.91
C LEU A 39 9.08 -6.97 -4.93
N ALA A 40 9.81 -6.80 -3.82
CA ALA A 40 11.13 -7.41 -3.63
C ALA A 40 11.08 -8.89 -3.20
N GLY A 41 9.88 -9.49 -3.06
CA GLY A 41 9.68 -10.87 -2.62
C GLY A 41 9.99 -11.12 -1.15
N LYS A 42 10.06 -10.06 -0.34
CA LYS A 42 10.40 -10.10 1.09
C LYS A 42 9.17 -10.01 2.01
N ASP A 43 8.02 -9.66 1.47
CA ASP A 43 6.75 -9.52 2.18
C ASP A 43 5.62 -10.11 1.31
N THR A 44 4.41 -10.21 1.84
CA THR A 44 3.29 -10.92 1.21
C THR A 44 2.01 -10.09 1.20
N VAL A 45 2.12 -8.78 0.95
CA VAL A 45 0.95 -7.90 0.83
C VAL A 45 0.16 -8.27 -0.43
N THR A 46 -1.11 -8.57 -0.25
CA THR A 46 -2.00 -8.93 -1.37
C THR A 46 -2.75 -7.71 -1.91
N ALA A 47 -3.23 -7.80 -3.17
CA ALA A 47 -4.09 -6.77 -3.75
C ALA A 47 -5.35 -6.50 -2.89
N ALA A 48 -5.93 -7.55 -2.30
CA ALA A 48 -7.07 -7.42 -1.39
C ALA A 48 -6.73 -6.63 -0.12
N GLU A 49 -5.53 -6.82 0.45
CA GLU A 49 -5.08 -6.03 1.60
C GLU A 49 -4.87 -4.56 1.24
N VAL A 50 -4.34 -4.27 0.05
CA VAL A 50 -4.23 -2.89 -0.46
C VAL A 50 -5.61 -2.25 -0.61
N HIS A 51 -6.60 -2.98 -1.12
CA HIS A 51 -7.96 -2.48 -1.27
C HIS A 51 -8.69 -2.27 0.07
N HIS A 52 -8.43 -3.13 1.05
CA HIS A 52 -9.09 -3.09 2.36
C HIS A 52 -8.37 -2.20 3.38
N VAL A 53 -7.16 -1.71 3.06
CA VAL A 53 -6.39 -0.86 3.97
C VAL A 53 -7.18 0.41 4.29
N ARG A 54 -7.16 0.80 5.56
CA ARG A 54 -7.76 2.05 6.00
C ARG A 54 -6.74 2.80 6.83
N PHE A 55 -6.23 3.88 6.28
CA PHE A 55 -5.31 4.74 7.00
C PHE A 55 -6.05 5.56 8.06
N GLY A 56 -5.44 5.66 9.24
CA GLY A 56 -5.88 6.51 10.32
C GLY A 56 -5.66 8.00 10.04
N ARG A 57 -6.15 8.81 10.98
CA ARG A 57 -5.98 10.26 10.95
C ARG A 57 -4.61 10.63 11.52
N PRO A 58 -3.93 11.66 11.00
CA PRO A 58 -2.68 12.15 11.56
C PRO A 58 -2.87 12.63 13.00
N LEU A 59 -1.78 12.60 13.78
CA LEU A 59 -1.75 13.15 15.14
C LEU A 59 -2.25 14.61 15.14
N LEU A 60 -2.94 14.98 16.23
CA LEU A 60 -3.50 16.31 16.44
C LEU A 60 -2.47 17.41 16.12
N GLY A 61 -2.84 18.33 15.23
CA GLY A 61 -2.00 19.47 14.85
C GLY A 61 -1.04 19.23 13.67
N ARG A 62 -1.03 18.04 13.06
CA ARG A 62 -0.24 17.77 11.83
C ARG A 62 -1.14 17.57 10.61
N ARG A 63 -0.66 18.02 9.45
CA ARG A 63 -1.28 17.75 8.14
C ARG A 63 -0.81 16.38 7.66
N GLY A 64 -1.76 15.56 7.24
CA GLY A 64 -1.54 14.28 6.60
C GLY A 64 -1.17 14.42 5.13
N TYR A 65 -0.98 13.28 4.48
CA TYR A 65 -0.93 13.21 3.02
C TYR A 65 -2.33 13.38 2.42
N ASP A 66 -2.36 13.85 1.18
CA ASP A 66 -3.60 13.97 0.42
C ASP A 66 -4.26 12.59 0.22
N GLU A 67 -5.54 12.50 0.58
CA GLU A 67 -6.31 11.25 0.49
C GLU A 67 -6.50 10.79 -0.95
N GLU A 68 -6.80 11.71 -1.87
CA GLU A 68 -7.01 11.38 -3.28
C GLU A 68 -5.72 10.89 -3.95
N GLN A 69 -4.59 11.53 -3.63
CA GLN A 69 -3.28 11.16 -4.19
C GLN A 69 -2.80 9.79 -3.65
N VAL A 70 -3.09 9.50 -2.39
CA VAL A 70 -2.81 8.17 -1.80
C VAL A 70 -3.74 7.11 -2.38
N ASP A 71 -5.05 7.40 -2.51
CA ASP A 71 -6.03 6.47 -3.05
C ASP A 71 -5.72 6.10 -4.51
N GLU A 72 -5.36 7.07 -5.37
CA GLU A 72 -4.97 6.83 -6.76
C GLU A 72 -3.71 5.94 -6.85
N PHE A 73 -2.75 6.16 -5.95
CA PHE A 73 -1.56 5.34 -5.87
C PHE A 73 -1.89 3.89 -5.45
N LEU A 74 -2.77 3.70 -4.45
CA LEU A 74 -3.21 2.38 -4.04
C LEU A 74 -3.89 1.62 -5.19
N ASP A 75 -4.74 2.28 -5.98
CA ASP A 75 -5.40 1.70 -7.16
C ASP A 75 -4.40 1.24 -8.24
N LEU A 76 -3.29 1.98 -8.42
CA LEU A 76 -2.23 1.61 -9.34
C LEU A 76 -1.43 0.40 -8.84
N VAL A 77 -1.08 0.39 -7.55
CA VAL A 77 -0.37 -0.71 -6.91
C VAL A 77 -1.22 -1.97 -6.86
N GLU A 78 -2.50 -1.86 -6.51
CA GLU A 78 -3.43 -2.98 -6.45
C GLU A 78 -3.45 -3.72 -7.80
N ARG A 79 -3.61 -2.98 -8.89
CA ARG A 79 -3.57 -3.53 -10.25
C ARG A 79 -2.22 -4.17 -10.57
N GLN A 80 -1.11 -3.57 -10.14
CA GLN A 80 0.22 -4.16 -10.35
C GLN A 80 0.42 -5.44 -9.54
N LEU A 81 0.00 -5.48 -8.28
CA LEU A 81 0.07 -6.66 -7.43
C LEU A 81 -0.84 -7.75 -7.97
N ALA A 82 -2.08 -7.44 -8.37
CA ALA A 82 -2.97 -8.42 -8.99
C ALA A 82 -2.34 -9.10 -10.22
N GLN A 83 -1.59 -8.34 -11.04
CA GLN A 83 -0.86 -8.88 -12.19
C GLN A 83 0.38 -9.70 -11.78
N SER A 84 1.10 -9.26 -10.76
CA SER A 84 2.36 -9.89 -10.30
C SER A 84 2.08 -11.18 -9.51
N SER A 85 1.05 -11.15 -8.67
CA SER A 85 0.50 -12.29 -7.93
C SER A 85 -0.29 -13.22 -8.87
N GLY A 86 -0.88 -12.74 -9.96
CA GLY A 86 -1.58 -13.59 -10.95
C GLY A 86 -0.68 -14.64 -11.61
N LEU A 87 0.65 -14.46 -11.59
CA LEU A 87 1.63 -15.45 -12.05
C LEU A 87 2.13 -16.39 -10.95
N ARG A 88 1.89 -16.08 -9.67
CA ARG A 88 2.06 -17.03 -8.55
C ARG A 88 0.68 -17.51 -8.15
N PRO A 89 0.22 -18.72 -8.57
CA PRO A 89 -0.96 -19.29 -7.94
C PRO A 89 -0.77 -19.17 -6.44
N ALA A 90 -1.73 -18.51 -5.80
CA ALA A 90 -1.76 -18.27 -4.36
C ALA A 90 -1.22 -19.53 -3.69
N SER A 91 -0.12 -19.38 -2.96
CA SER A 91 0.35 -20.41 -2.07
C SER A 91 -0.87 -20.83 -1.27
N ALA A 92 -1.35 -22.03 -1.57
CA ALA A 92 -2.40 -22.71 -0.87
C ALA A 92 -1.84 -23.04 0.52
N THR A 93 -1.76 -22.04 1.38
CA THR A 93 -1.66 -22.19 2.84
C THR A 93 -3.07 -22.19 3.42
N ALA A 94 -3.93 -23.02 2.83
CA ALA A 94 -5.13 -23.55 3.47
C ALA A 94 -4.96 -25.04 3.83
N GLU A 95 -3.80 -25.66 3.57
CA GLU A 95 -3.52 -27.04 3.98
C GLU A 95 -2.51 -27.07 5.13
N GLY A 96 -3.01 -26.69 6.31
CA GLY A 96 -2.41 -26.94 7.62
C GLY A 96 -3.39 -27.74 8.46
N LEU A 97 -3.55 -29.01 8.08
CA LEU A 97 -4.06 -30.09 8.91
C LEU A 97 -3.16 -30.23 10.16
N ASP A 98 -3.66 -29.87 11.35
CA ASP A 98 -3.28 -30.37 12.69
C ASP A 98 -4.29 -29.74 13.68
N ARG A 99 -5.19 -30.42 14.41
CA ARG A 99 -5.30 -31.82 14.85
C ARG A 99 -6.72 -32.08 15.35
#